data_AF-A0A3D4W0Y7-F1
#
_entry.id   AF-A0A3D4W0Y7-F1
#
_cell.length_a   1.000
_cell.length_b   1.000
_cell.length_c   1.000
_cell.angle_alpha   90.00
_cell.angle_beta   90.00
_cell.angle_gamma   90.00
#
_symmetry.space_group_name_H-M   'P 1'
#
loop_
_entity.id
_entity.type
_entity.pdbx_description
1 polymer ?
#
loop_
_entity_poly.entity_id
_entity_poly.type
_entity_poly.pdbx_seq_one_letter_code
_entity_poly.pdbx_strand_id
1 'polypeptide(L)'
;MSKAISRRDFLKVSGAVGAAGLLAACGGSGNAGSTATSTAASSAASVAGLSSDPVTLTMSWWGGESRHNAYQEAIKAFMAKNSTITINPTFAAWSGWEDTMSTKFAGGVAEDVCQINWNWLYNYSKSGQTFIDLNSVTDYLDLTQWDEAKLAACNVANAQQCVPVSMTGRIFYWNKTTFDKAGISYPTTLDELMAAGKTFQEKLGDDYYPLHLGAYDRM
;
A
#
# COMPACT_ATOMS: atom_id res chain seq x y z
N MET A 1 -34.15 16.98 -24.57
CA MET A 1 -33.74 18.19 -23.82
C MET A 1 -34.45 18.17 -22.48
N SER A 2 -33.75 17.82 -21.39
CA SER A 2 -34.26 17.94 -20.03
C SER A 2 -33.16 18.55 -19.16
N LYS A 3 -33.50 19.65 -18.48
CA LYS A 3 -32.57 20.57 -17.81
C LYS A 3 -31.98 19.94 -16.55
N ALA A 4 -30.66 20.04 -16.41
CA ALA A 4 -29.92 19.68 -15.21
C ALA A 4 -30.26 20.61 -14.04
N ILE A 5 -30.53 20.02 -12.87
CA ILE A 5 -30.72 20.75 -11.60
C ILE A 5 -29.33 21.19 -11.10
N SER A 6 -29.19 22.48 -10.81
CA SER A 6 -27.93 23.09 -10.41
C SER A 6 -27.73 23.03 -8.89
N ARG A 7 -26.47 22.86 -8.46
CA ARG A 7 -26.00 22.75 -7.06
C ARG A 7 -26.36 23.93 -6.15
N ARG A 8 -26.98 24.99 -6.68
CA ARG A 8 -27.47 26.16 -5.92
C ARG A 8 -28.87 25.97 -5.32
N ASP A 9 -29.63 24.98 -5.76
CA ASP A 9 -30.99 24.74 -5.25
C ASP A 9 -31.03 23.82 -4.03
N PHE A 10 -29.95 23.06 -3.77
CA PHE A 10 -29.88 22.14 -2.63
C PHE A 10 -29.52 22.83 -1.29
N LEU A 11 -28.94 24.03 -1.34
CA LEU A 11 -28.50 24.77 -0.15
C LEU A 11 -29.57 25.67 0.49
N LYS A 12 -30.82 25.62 0.02
CA LYS A 12 -31.92 26.45 0.54
C LYS A 12 -32.92 25.73 1.46
N VAL A 13 -32.73 24.44 1.78
CA VAL A 13 -33.75 23.64 2.49
C VAL A 13 -33.42 23.35 3.97
N SER A 14 -32.25 23.73 4.49
CA SER A 14 -31.86 23.40 5.88
C SER A 14 -31.91 24.59 6.83
N GLY A 15 -33.05 25.29 6.89
CA GLY A 15 -33.26 26.41 7.80
C GLY A 15 -34.61 26.37 8.52
N ALA A 16 -34.55 26.24 9.84
CA ALA A 16 -35.56 26.61 10.84
C ALA A 16 -36.70 25.62 11.17
N VAL A 17 -36.51 24.81 12.22
CA VAL A 17 -37.41 24.56 13.37
C VAL A 17 -36.51 23.97 14.47
N GLY A 18 -36.41 24.37 15.73
CA GLY A 18 -37.17 25.25 16.61
C GLY A 18 -36.92 24.72 18.03
N ALA A 19 -36.26 25.50 18.88
CA ALA A 19 -36.03 25.18 20.28
C ALA A 19 -37.31 25.39 21.12
N ALA A 20 -37.62 24.49 22.07
CA ALA A 20 -38.21 24.81 23.38
C ALA A 20 -38.64 23.56 24.17
N GLY A 21 -38.28 23.55 25.47
CA GLY A 21 -38.99 22.86 26.57
C GLY A 21 -38.53 21.42 26.86
N LEU A 22 -38.39 20.96 28.11
CA LEU A 22 -38.72 21.49 29.44
C LEU A 22 -37.87 20.74 30.48
N LEU A 23 -37.44 21.47 31.51
CA LEU A 23 -36.95 20.96 32.79
C LEU A 23 -38.10 20.35 33.63
N ALA A 24 -37.70 19.56 34.64
CA ALA A 24 -38.46 18.97 35.77
C ALA A 24 -38.84 17.48 35.57
N ALA A 25 -38.76 16.58 36.56
CA ALA A 25 -38.23 16.58 37.93
C ALA A 25 -38.38 15.13 38.49
N CYS A 26 -37.86 14.94 39.71
CA CYS A 26 -38.07 13.82 40.66
C CYS A 26 -37.16 12.59 40.43
N GLY A 27 -36.30 12.15 41.34
CA GLY A 27 -36.27 12.31 42.80
C GLY A 27 -36.93 11.10 43.47
N GLY A 28 -36.13 10.18 44.03
CA GLY A 28 -36.62 9.03 44.80
C GLY A 28 -35.50 8.10 45.28
N SER A 29 -35.22 8.14 46.58
CA SER A 29 -34.22 7.37 47.33
C SER A 29 -34.53 5.87 47.40
N GLY A 30 -33.49 5.00 47.42
CA GLY A 30 -33.63 3.58 47.74
C GLY A 30 -32.32 2.80 47.66
N ASN A 31 -31.90 2.25 48.79
CA ASN A 31 -30.61 1.64 49.09
C ASN A 31 -30.57 0.14 48.71
N ALA A 32 -29.64 -0.31 47.86
CA ALA A 32 -29.17 -1.71 47.79
C ALA A 32 -27.87 -1.82 46.96
N GLY A 33 -26.84 -2.44 47.53
CA GLY A 33 -25.48 -2.41 47.02
C GLY A 33 -25.15 -3.34 45.86
N SER A 34 -24.02 -3.04 45.21
CA SER A 34 -23.09 -4.04 44.70
C SER A 34 -21.73 -3.40 44.46
N THR A 35 -20.76 -3.82 45.29
CA THR A 35 -19.34 -3.83 45.01
C THR A 35 -19.05 -4.48 43.66
N ALA A 36 -18.20 -3.85 42.84
CA ALA A 36 -16.91 -4.40 42.39
C ALA A 36 -16.44 -3.81 41.05
N THR A 37 -15.33 -3.08 41.16
CA THR A 37 -14.13 -3.23 40.33
C THR A 37 -14.18 -2.79 38.86
N SER A 38 -13.80 -1.54 38.68
CA SER A 38 -13.12 -1.03 37.49
C SER A 38 -11.98 -1.96 37.07
N THR A 39 -12.17 -2.66 35.96
CA THR A 39 -11.08 -3.36 35.28
C THR A 39 -10.92 -2.72 33.92
N ALA A 40 -9.91 -1.86 33.81
CA ALA A 40 -9.37 -1.46 32.52
C ALA A 40 -8.82 -2.72 31.85
N ALA A 41 -9.58 -3.30 30.93
CA ALA A 41 -9.12 -4.40 30.12
C ALA A 41 -8.28 -3.82 28.97
N SER A 42 -6.96 -3.86 29.17
CA SER A 42 -5.98 -3.83 28.11
C SER A 42 -6.36 -4.90 27.09
N SER A 43 -6.83 -4.47 25.92
CA SER A 43 -7.07 -5.34 24.77
C SER A 43 -5.72 -5.79 24.20
N ALA A 44 -5.10 -6.75 24.88
CA ALA A 44 -4.12 -7.62 24.24
C ALA A 44 -4.90 -8.41 23.19
N ALA A 45 -4.62 -8.14 21.91
CA ALA A 45 -5.14 -8.91 20.80
C ALA A 45 -4.77 -10.37 21.05
N SER A 46 -5.76 -11.17 21.44
CA SER A 46 -5.65 -12.62 21.45
C SER A 46 -5.29 -13.03 20.03
N VAL A 47 -4.09 -13.60 19.86
CA VAL A 47 -3.73 -14.38 18.67
C VAL A 47 -4.86 -15.38 18.46
N ALA A 48 -5.70 -15.12 17.45
CA ALA A 48 -6.78 -16.00 17.09
C ALA A 48 -6.15 -17.36 16.75
N GLY A 49 -6.57 -18.42 17.44
CA GLY A 49 -6.10 -19.77 17.16
C GLY A 49 -6.36 -20.15 15.70
N LEU A 50 -5.55 -21.07 15.18
CA LEU A 50 -5.74 -21.63 13.84
C LEU A 50 -7.18 -22.12 13.67
N SER A 51 -7.88 -21.58 12.69
CA SER A 51 -9.22 -22.04 12.32
C SER A 51 -9.12 -23.11 11.24
N SER A 52 -9.89 -24.18 11.41
CA SER A 52 -10.11 -25.20 10.38
C SER A 52 -11.27 -24.87 9.44
N ASP A 53 -11.99 -23.77 9.70
CA ASP A 53 -13.12 -23.34 8.87
C ASP A 53 -12.64 -22.72 7.54
N PRO A 54 -13.50 -22.70 6.50
CA PRO A 54 -13.17 -22.00 5.27
C PRO A 54 -12.86 -20.51 5.52
N VAL A 55 -11.69 -20.06 5.04
CA VAL A 55 -11.23 -18.68 5.15
C VAL A 55 -11.14 -18.05 3.76
N THR A 56 -11.65 -16.83 3.62
CA THR A 56 -11.42 -16.01 2.42
C THR A 56 -10.49 -14.87 2.79
N LEU A 57 -9.35 -14.76 2.10
CA LEU A 57 -8.40 -13.66 2.23
C LEU A 57 -8.44 -12.79 0.97
N THR A 58 -8.12 -11.52 1.13
CA THR A 58 -7.93 -10.56 0.06
C THR A 58 -6.45 -10.26 -0.11
N MET A 59 -6.00 -10.14 -1.37
CA MET A 59 -4.60 -9.84 -1.67
C MET A 59 -4.49 -8.80 -2.77
N SER A 60 -3.65 -7.78 -2.57
CA SER A 60 -3.46 -6.71 -3.55
C SER A 60 -2.01 -6.49 -3.98
N TRP A 61 -1.81 -6.18 -5.27
CA TRP A 61 -0.50 -5.81 -5.82
C TRP A 61 -0.58 -4.96 -7.08
N TRP A 62 0.46 -4.17 -7.34
CA TRP A 62 0.62 -3.49 -8.62
C TRP A 62 1.64 -4.21 -9.51
N GLY A 63 1.58 -3.97 -10.81
CA GLY A 63 2.59 -4.48 -11.75
C GLY A 63 2.21 -4.33 -13.21
N GLY A 64 3.04 -4.95 -14.06
CA GLY A 64 2.66 -5.26 -15.43
C GLY A 64 2.08 -6.68 -15.55
N GLU A 65 1.61 -7.02 -16.74
CA GLU A 65 0.95 -8.29 -17.04
C GLU A 65 1.74 -9.53 -16.60
N SER A 66 3.06 -9.55 -16.84
CA SER A 66 3.92 -10.67 -16.44
C SER A 66 3.89 -10.93 -14.93
N ARG A 67 3.81 -9.87 -14.10
CA ARG A 67 3.68 -9.99 -12.65
C ARG A 67 2.29 -10.48 -12.25
N HIS A 68 1.23 -9.96 -12.89
CA HIS A 68 -0.14 -10.41 -12.62
C HIS A 68 -0.30 -11.90 -12.91
N ASN A 69 0.25 -12.39 -14.01
CA ASN A 69 0.23 -13.81 -14.35
C ASN A 69 1.00 -14.65 -13.32
N ALA A 70 2.21 -14.22 -12.95
CA ALA A 70 3.03 -14.93 -11.97
C ALA A 70 2.36 -15.03 -10.58
N TYR A 71 1.76 -13.94 -10.09
CA TYR A 71 1.07 -13.93 -8.79
C TYR A 71 -0.19 -14.81 -8.82
N GLN A 72 -0.96 -14.80 -9.91
CA GLN A 72 -2.14 -15.66 -10.03
C GLN A 72 -1.78 -17.14 -10.05
N GLU A 73 -0.71 -17.54 -10.74
CA GLU A 73 -0.21 -18.92 -10.69
C GLU A 73 0.29 -19.32 -9.30
N ALA A 74 0.99 -18.42 -8.60
CA ALA A 74 1.42 -18.64 -7.22
C ALA A 74 0.23 -18.80 -6.26
N ILE A 75 -0.80 -17.95 -6.38
CA ILE A 75 -2.03 -18.01 -5.61
C ILE A 75 -2.76 -19.34 -5.87
N LYS A 76 -2.87 -19.75 -7.14
CA LYS A 76 -3.47 -21.04 -7.51
C LYS A 76 -2.71 -22.22 -6.88
N ALA A 77 -1.39 -22.20 -6.93
CA ALA A 77 -0.56 -23.23 -6.29
C ALA A 77 -0.70 -23.23 -4.76
N PHE A 78 -0.85 -22.06 -4.14
CA PHE A 78 -1.12 -21.93 -2.71
C PHE A 78 -2.48 -22.52 -2.33
N MET A 79 -3.56 -22.15 -3.02
CA MET A 79 -4.91 -22.67 -2.74
C MET A 79 -5.01 -24.19 -2.98
N ALA A 80 -4.27 -24.72 -3.97
CA ALA A 80 -4.21 -26.17 -4.19
C ALA A 80 -3.60 -26.94 -3.01
N LYS A 81 -2.70 -26.32 -2.23
CA LYS A 81 -2.11 -26.90 -1.01
C LYS A 81 -2.93 -26.60 0.25
N ASN A 82 -3.84 -25.63 0.20
CA ASN A 82 -4.61 -25.13 1.33
C ASN A 82 -6.09 -25.03 0.93
N SER A 83 -6.77 -26.18 0.87
CA SER A 83 -8.12 -26.30 0.30
C SER A 83 -9.21 -25.55 1.08
N THR A 84 -8.95 -25.16 2.33
CA THR A 84 -9.86 -24.33 3.14
C THR A 84 -9.64 -22.82 2.93
N ILE A 85 -8.61 -22.40 2.19
CA ILE A 85 -8.29 -20.98 2.00
C ILE A 85 -8.60 -20.56 0.57
N THR A 86 -9.41 -19.52 0.43
CA THR A 86 -9.67 -18.82 -0.83
C THR A 86 -8.95 -17.48 -0.82
N ILE A 87 -8.28 -17.11 -1.92
CA ILE A 87 -7.65 -15.80 -2.08
C ILE A 87 -8.36 -15.03 -3.18
N ASN A 88 -8.84 -13.83 -2.86
CA ASN A 88 -9.45 -12.87 -3.78
C ASN A 88 -8.43 -11.79 -4.17
N PRO A 89 -7.84 -11.86 -5.38
CA PRO A 89 -6.84 -10.91 -5.82
C PRO A 89 -7.44 -9.60 -6.32
N THR A 90 -6.78 -8.47 -6.03
CA THR A 90 -7.01 -7.17 -6.67
C THR A 90 -5.69 -6.62 -7.19
N PHE A 91 -5.59 -6.33 -8.48
CA PHE A 91 -4.33 -5.84 -9.06
C PHE A 91 -4.55 -4.79 -10.15
N ALA A 92 -3.58 -3.90 -10.30
CA ALA A 92 -3.58 -2.91 -11.36
C ALA A 92 -2.15 -2.45 -11.75
N ALA A 93 -2.07 -1.55 -12.73
CA ALA A 93 -0.84 -0.83 -13.03
C ALA A 93 -0.45 0.12 -11.87
N TRP A 94 0.81 0.57 -11.85
CA TRP A 94 1.32 1.49 -10.82
C TRP A 94 0.60 2.85 -10.80
N SER A 95 0.19 3.36 -11.97
CA SER A 95 -0.44 4.68 -12.08
C SER A 95 -1.75 4.74 -11.27
N GLY A 96 -1.82 5.64 -10.28
CA GLY A 96 -2.96 5.79 -9.37
C GLY A 96 -3.07 4.72 -8.27
N TRP A 97 -2.13 3.76 -8.22
CA TRP A 97 -2.15 2.69 -7.23
C TRP A 97 -1.89 3.21 -5.82
N GLU A 98 -0.87 4.07 -5.66
CA GLU A 98 -0.52 4.67 -4.36
C GLU A 98 -1.69 5.45 -3.76
N ASP A 99 -2.35 6.31 -4.53
CA ASP A 99 -3.50 7.10 -4.07
C ASP A 99 -4.66 6.20 -3.61
N THR A 100 -4.92 5.13 -4.37
CA THR A 100 -5.95 4.14 -4.04
C THR A 100 -5.61 3.43 -2.73
N MET A 101 -4.37 2.96 -2.56
CA MET A 101 -3.93 2.26 -1.36
C MET A 101 -3.87 3.19 -0.15
N SER A 102 -3.39 4.42 -0.30
CA SER A 102 -3.39 5.44 0.76
C SER A 102 -4.80 5.68 1.30
N THR A 103 -5.80 5.73 0.42
CA THR A 103 -7.21 5.89 0.82
C THR A 103 -7.70 4.65 1.58
N LYS A 104 -7.35 3.44 1.12
CA LYS A 104 -7.71 2.19 1.80
C LYS A 104 -7.07 2.06 3.18
N PHE A 105 -5.79 2.42 3.33
CA PHE A 105 -5.09 2.42 4.61
C PHE A 105 -5.75 3.42 5.58
N ALA A 106 -6.01 4.65 5.13
CA ALA A 106 -6.70 5.65 5.96
C ALA A 106 -8.12 5.21 6.35
N GLY A 107 -8.81 4.48 5.49
CA GLY A 107 -10.14 3.93 5.74
C GLY A 107 -10.16 2.64 6.56
N GLY A 108 -9.02 2.00 6.84
CA GLY A 108 -8.96 0.70 7.52
C GLY A 108 -9.59 -0.44 6.71
N VAL A 109 -9.57 -0.34 5.38
CA VAL A 109 -10.19 -1.30 4.44
C VAL A 109 -9.19 -1.82 3.39
N ALA A 110 -7.90 -1.78 3.72
CA ALA A 110 -6.87 -2.40 2.90
C ALA A 110 -7.00 -3.92 2.92
N GLU A 111 -6.46 -4.58 1.89
CA GLU A 111 -6.47 -6.03 1.80
C GLU A 111 -5.64 -6.69 2.90
N ASP A 112 -5.97 -7.95 3.23
CA ASP A 112 -5.29 -8.74 4.26
C ASP A 112 -3.79 -8.90 3.96
N VAL A 113 -3.45 -9.07 2.68
CA VAL A 113 -2.07 -9.14 2.19
C VAL A 113 -1.86 -8.10 1.10
N CYS A 114 -1.09 -7.06 1.38
CA CYS A 114 -0.81 -5.98 0.44
C CYS A 114 0.66 -5.99 0.02
N GLN A 115 0.92 -5.94 -1.30
CA GLN A 115 2.20 -5.42 -1.77
C GLN A 115 2.24 -3.93 -1.45
N ILE A 116 3.34 -3.47 -0.83
CA ILE A 116 3.59 -2.07 -0.50
C ILE A 116 5.00 -1.67 -0.91
N ASN A 117 5.22 -0.37 -1.12
CA ASN A 117 6.58 0.15 -1.18
C ASN A 117 7.13 0.37 0.23
N TRP A 118 8.44 0.20 0.41
CA TRP A 118 9.08 0.36 1.71
C TRP A 118 8.85 1.77 2.32
N ASN A 119 8.81 2.82 1.49
CA ASN A 119 8.60 4.20 1.97
C ASN A 119 7.18 4.43 2.51
N TRP A 120 6.22 3.57 2.16
CA TRP A 120 4.84 3.66 2.63
C TRP A 120 4.71 3.38 4.12
N LEU A 121 5.63 2.61 4.71
CA LEU A 121 5.65 2.38 6.16
C LEU A 121 5.76 3.71 6.92
N TYR A 122 6.62 4.61 6.46
CA TYR A 122 6.82 5.93 7.07
C TYR A 122 5.64 6.88 6.82
N ASN A 123 4.96 6.74 5.68
CA ASN A 123 3.85 7.61 5.30
C ASN A 123 2.53 7.19 5.95
N TYR A 124 2.26 5.89 6.03
CA TYR A 124 0.93 5.35 6.38
C TYR A 124 0.94 4.48 7.63
N SER A 125 2.10 4.13 8.18
CA SER A 125 2.24 3.23 9.34
C SER A 125 3.34 3.65 10.31
N LYS A 126 3.61 4.96 10.38
CA LYS A 126 4.71 5.54 11.18
C LYS A 126 4.68 5.14 12.66
N SER A 127 3.48 4.86 13.19
CA SER A 127 3.27 4.49 14.59
C SER A 127 3.48 3.00 14.90
N GLY A 128 3.79 2.16 13.92
CA GLY A 128 3.93 0.72 14.17
C GLY A 128 2.65 -0.10 13.95
N GLN A 129 1.49 0.53 13.76
CA GLN A 129 0.20 -0.12 14.05
C GLN A 129 -0.73 -0.38 12.86
N THR A 130 -0.44 0.14 11.65
CA THR A 130 -1.33 -0.07 10.49
C THR A 130 -1.21 -1.48 9.93
N PHE A 131 -0.01 -2.08 10.01
CA PHE A 131 0.27 -3.45 9.64
C PHE A 131 0.49 -4.30 10.88
N ILE A 132 0.22 -5.60 10.77
CA ILE A 132 0.61 -6.57 11.80
C ILE A 132 2.14 -6.55 12.00
N ASP A 133 2.58 -6.67 13.24
CA ASP A 133 4.00 -6.90 13.53
C ASP A 133 4.34 -8.35 13.20
N LEU A 134 5.11 -8.58 12.14
CA LEU A 134 5.46 -9.91 11.67
C LEU A 134 6.32 -10.70 12.66
N ASN A 135 6.93 -10.03 13.65
CA ASN A 135 7.57 -10.72 14.78
C ASN A 135 6.57 -11.58 15.59
N SER A 136 5.26 -11.28 15.54
CA SER A 136 4.25 -12.03 16.26
C SER A 136 3.77 -13.30 15.53
N VAL A 137 4.27 -13.57 14.31
CA VAL A 137 3.83 -14.70 13.47
C VAL A 137 5.00 -15.54 12.93
N THR A 138 6.14 -15.53 13.64
CA THR A 138 7.35 -16.26 13.23
C THR A 138 7.18 -17.78 13.13
N ASP A 139 6.16 -18.33 13.79
CA ASP A 139 5.77 -19.73 13.64
C ASP A 139 5.26 -20.07 12.23
N TYR A 140 4.81 -19.05 11.48
CA TYR A 140 4.25 -19.17 10.14
C TYR A 140 5.12 -18.51 9.06
N LEU A 141 5.96 -17.55 9.44
CA LEU A 141 6.85 -16.83 8.55
C LEU A 141 8.28 -16.87 9.10
N ASP A 142 9.14 -17.64 8.44
CA ASP A 142 10.55 -17.76 8.83
C ASP A 142 11.33 -16.50 8.46
N LEU A 143 11.42 -15.56 9.41
CA LEU A 143 12.16 -14.30 9.23
C LEU A 143 13.67 -14.49 9.12
N THR A 144 14.22 -15.67 9.46
CA THR A 144 15.66 -15.95 9.36
C THR A 144 16.14 -16.08 7.90
N GLN A 145 15.22 -16.15 6.95
CA GLN A 145 15.52 -16.16 5.50
C GLN A 145 16.02 -14.81 4.98
N TRP A 146 15.95 -13.74 5.78
CA TRP A 146 16.48 -12.42 5.47
C TRP A 146 17.65 -12.08 6.40
N ASP A 147 18.63 -11.35 5.89
CA ASP A 147 19.63 -10.72 6.75
C ASP A 147 19.04 -9.49 7.48
N GLU A 148 19.72 -9.09 8.54
CA GLU A 148 19.31 -7.98 9.40
C GLU A 148 19.15 -6.67 8.62
N ALA A 149 20.05 -6.38 7.67
CA ALA A 149 20.01 -5.16 6.88
C ALA A 149 18.73 -5.08 6.02
N LYS A 150 18.28 -6.21 5.46
CA LYS A 150 17.03 -6.31 4.70
C LYS A 150 15.81 -6.12 5.60
N LEU A 151 15.78 -6.78 6.76
CA LEU A 151 14.66 -6.66 7.70
C LEU A 151 14.54 -5.24 8.26
N ALA A 152 15.67 -4.59 8.57
CA ALA A 152 15.72 -3.23 9.09
C ALA A 152 15.03 -2.20 8.19
N ALA A 153 15.05 -2.39 6.86
CA ALA A 153 14.35 -1.51 5.92
C ALA A 153 12.83 -1.54 6.07
N CYS A 154 12.28 -2.64 6.61
CA CYS A 154 10.86 -2.86 6.88
C CYS A 154 10.50 -2.70 8.38
N ASN A 155 11.45 -2.34 9.24
CA ASN A 155 11.21 -2.16 10.67
C ASN A 155 10.93 -0.69 10.99
N VAL A 156 9.72 -0.38 11.45
CA VAL A 156 9.30 0.97 11.82
C VAL A 156 8.66 0.93 13.20
N ALA A 157 9.09 1.83 14.08
CA ALA A 157 8.62 1.92 15.46
C ALA A 157 8.73 0.57 16.24
N ASN A 158 9.83 -0.16 16.01
CA ASN A 158 10.11 -1.49 16.58
C ASN A 158 9.15 -2.61 16.14
N ALA A 159 8.35 -2.40 15.09
CA ALA A 159 7.50 -3.43 14.49
C ALA A 159 8.03 -3.82 13.11
N GLN A 160 8.11 -5.14 12.84
CA GLN A 160 8.48 -5.67 11.53
C GLN A 160 7.22 -5.69 10.65
N GLN A 161 6.96 -4.61 9.90
CA GLN A 161 5.67 -4.43 9.23
C GLN A 161 5.59 -5.05 7.82
N CYS A 162 6.74 -5.40 7.24
CA CYS A 162 6.82 -6.12 5.98
C CYS A 162 8.03 -7.03 5.91
N VAL A 163 8.09 -7.87 4.88
CA VAL A 163 9.32 -8.53 4.44
C VAL A 163 9.68 -8.06 3.02
N PRO A 164 10.97 -7.83 2.72
CA PRO A 164 11.38 -7.49 1.37
C PRO A 164 11.23 -8.68 0.41
N VAL A 165 10.43 -8.53 -0.64
CA VAL A 165 10.32 -9.53 -1.72
C VAL A 165 11.59 -9.54 -2.57
N SER A 166 12.22 -8.38 -2.76
CA SER A 166 13.49 -8.23 -3.46
C SER A 166 14.18 -6.94 -3.03
N MET A 167 15.49 -6.85 -3.33
CA MET A 167 16.23 -5.59 -3.27
C MET A 167 16.35 -5.03 -4.68
N THR A 168 16.28 -3.70 -4.79
CA THR A 168 16.42 -3.02 -6.08
C THR A 168 17.31 -1.79 -5.94
N GLY A 169 17.92 -1.40 -7.05
CA GLY A 169 18.70 -0.19 -7.19
C GLY A 169 18.47 0.40 -8.59
N ARG A 170 18.48 1.72 -8.68
CA ARG A 170 18.39 2.38 -9.99
C ARG A 170 19.71 2.22 -10.72
N ILE A 171 19.64 1.65 -11.91
CA ILE A 171 20.78 1.52 -12.83
C ILE A 171 20.36 1.95 -14.23
N PHE A 172 21.34 2.26 -15.06
CA PHE A 172 21.08 2.61 -16.46
C PHE A 172 20.90 1.36 -17.32
N TYR A 173 19.87 1.37 -18.14
CA TYR A 173 19.67 0.41 -19.24
C TYR A 173 19.70 1.18 -20.56
N TRP A 174 20.56 0.75 -21.48
CA TRP A 174 20.75 1.39 -22.78
C TRP A 174 20.16 0.55 -23.91
N ASN A 175 19.49 1.20 -24.86
CA ASN A 175 19.09 0.53 -26.09
C ASN A 175 20.30 0.41 -27.02
N LYS A 176 20.90 -0.79 -27.06
CA LYS A 176 22.09 -1.08 -27.88
C LYS A 176 21.92 -0.63 -29.33
N THR A 177 20.80 -0.99 -29.95
CA THR A 177 20.53 -0.67 -31.37
C THR A 177 20.53 0.84 -31.62
N THR A 178 19.98 1.63 -30.71
CA THR A 178 19.95 3.10 -30.87
C THR A 178 21.33 3.72 -30.66
N PHE A 179 22.10 3.25 -29.67
CA PHE A 179 23.48 3.70 -29.44
C PHE A 179 24.42 3.33 -30.59
N ASP A 180 24.29 2.13 -31.15
CA ASP A 180 25.05 1.70 -32.32
C ASP A 180 24.76 2.61 -33.54
N LYS A 181 23.50 3.00 -33.76
CA LYS A 181 23.11 3.96 -34.82
C LYS A 181 23.72 5.35 -34.60
N ALA A 182 23.78 5.81 -33.36
CA ALA A 182 24.45 7.07 -33.00
C ALA A 182 25.98 6.97 -33.12
N GLY A 183 26.54 5.76 -33.17
CA GLY A 183 27.99 5.53 -33.27
C GLY A 183 28.77 6.08 -32.10
N ILE A 184 28.22 5.99 -30.88
CA ILE A 184 28.88 6.37 -29.62
C ILE A 184 28.82 5.24 -28.60
N SER A 185 29.78 5.23 -27.67
CA SER A 185 29.81 4.31 -26.54
C SER A 185 28.77 4.69 -25.47
N TYR A 186 28.46 3.77 -24.56
CA TYR A 186 27.58 4.05 -23.43
C TYR A 186 28.25 5.03 -22.46
N PRO A 187 27.54 6.08 -21.99
CA PRO A 187 28.07 7.03 -21.03
C PRO A 187 28.43 6.36 -19.71
N THR A 188 29.61 6.70 -19.19
CA THR A 188 30.12 6.31 -17.87
C THR A 188 30.23 7.50 -16.92
N THR A 189 30.16 8.73 -17.47
CA THR A 189 30.14 9.98 -16.72
C THR A 189 28.92 10.83 -17.08
N LEU A 190 28.59 11.80 -16.22
CA LEU A 190 27.51 12.75 -16.50
C LEU A 190 27.82 13.59 -17.75
N ASP A 191 29.06 14.04 -17.91
CA ASP A 191 29.47 14.84 -19.07
C ASP A 191 29.31 14.05 -20.38
N GLU A 192 29.65 12.76 -20.39
CA GLU A 192 29.40 11.86 -21.52
C GLU A 192 27.91 11.71 -21.81
N LEU A 193 27.06 11.62 -20.78
CA LEU A 193 25.61 11.52 -20.95
C LEU A 193 25.02 12.80 -21.55
N MET A 194 25.47 13.97 -21.09
CA MET A 194 25.06 15.26 -21.63
C MET A 194 25.52 15.43 -23.09
N ALA A 195 26.75 15.02 -23.41
CA ALA A 195 27.28 15.04 -24.77
C ALA A 195 26.56 14.04 -25.70
N ALA A 196 26.10 12.90 -25.18
CA ALA A 196 25.32 11.91 -25.93
C ALA A 196 24.00 12.51 -26.44
N GLY A 197 23.36 13.40 -25.67
CA GLY A 197 22.13 14.08 -26.07
C GLY A 197 22.30 14.88 -27.37
N LYS A 198 23.35 15.72 -27.42
CA LYS A 198 23.69 16.47 -28.64
C LYS A 198 24.01 15.55 -29.82
N THR A 199 24.77 14.48 -29.57
CA THR A 199 25.13 13.52 -30.63
C THR A 199 23.91 12.79 -31.20
N PHE A 200 22.96 12.40 -30.34
CA PHE A 200 21.71 11.77 -30.77
C PHE A 200 20.89 12.73 -31.65
N GLN A 201 20.75 13.98 -31.24
CA GLN A 201 20.05 15.00 -32.03
C GLN A 201 20.70 15.20 -33.40
N GLU A 202 22.01 15.42 -33.46
CA GLU A 202 22.74 15.70 -34.70
C GLU A 202 22.75 14.53 -35.69
N LYS A 203 22.81 13.28 -35.19
CA LYS A 203 22.93 12.09 -36.06
C LYS A 203 21.62 11.40 -36.37
N LEU A 204 20.65 11.43 -35.45
CA LEU A 204 19.41 10.64 -35.55
C LEU A 204 18.16 11.53 -35.66
N GLY A 205 18.23 12.80 -35.26
CA GLY A 205 17.14 13.78 -35.30
C GLY A 205 16.50 14.07 -33.94
N ASP A 206 15.59 15.05 -33.92
CA ASP A 206 14.99 15.62 -32.71
C ASP A 206 14.13 14.64 -31.88
N ASP A 207 13.74 13.50 -32.46
CA ASP A 207 12.93 12.47 -31.80
C ASP A 207 13.79 11.40 -31.07
N TYR A 208 15.12 11.51 -31.10
CA TYR A 208 16.03 10.53 -30.49
C TYR A 208 16.69 11.07 -29.22
N TYR A 209 16.54 10.32 -28.14
CA TYR A 209 17.07 10.68 -26.83
C TYR A 209 17.91 9.52 -26.25
N PRO A 210 19.06 9.80 -25.60
CA PRO A 210 19.90 8.76 -25.01
C PRO A 210 19.26 8.16 -23.75
N LEU A 211 18.44 8.93 -23.04
CA LEU A 211 17.82 8.54 -21.78
C LEU A 211 16.43 9.18 -21.66
N HIS A 212 15.46 8.39 -21.19
CA HIS A 212 14.16 8.89 -20.76
C HIS A 212 14.10 8.88 -19.24
N LEU A 213 13.61 9.98 -18.65
CA LEU A 213 13.38 10.13 -17.21
C LEU A 213 11.92 10.48 -16.97
N GLY A 214 11.20 9.60 -16.27
CA GLY A 214 9.84 9.81 -15.82
C GLY A 214 9.77 10.63 -14.53
N ALA A 215 8.54 10.88 -14.06
CA ALA A 215 8.31 11.62 -12.82
C ALA A 215 8.98 10.97 -11.60
N TYR A 216 9.01 9.64 -11.56
CA TYR A 216 9.63 8.87 -10.47
C TYR A 216 11.16 8.82 -10.54
N ASP A 217 11.76 9.26 -11.65
CA ASP A 217 13.22 9.29 -11.84
C ASP A 217 13.82 10.64 -11.43
N ARG A 218 12.97 11.62 -11.10
CA ARG A 218 13.38 12.92 -10.54
C ARG A 218 13.54 12.74 -9.03
N MET A 219 14.79 12.79 -8.54
CA MET A 219 15.08 12.85 -7.11
C MET A 219 14.58 14.17 -6.51
#